data_AF-A0A5C6U1W3-F1
#
_entry.id   AF-A0A5C6U1W3-F1
#
_cell.length_a   1.000
_cell.length_b   1.000
_cell.length_c   1.000
_cell.angle_alpha   90.00
_cell.angle_beta   90.00
_cell.angle_gamma   90.00
#
_symmetry.space_group_name_H-M   'P 1'
#
loop_
_entity.id
_entity.type
_entity.pdbx_description
1 polymer ?
#
loop_
_entity_poly.entity_id
_entity_poly.type
_entity_poly.pdbx_seq_one_letter_code
_entity_poly.pdbx_strand_id
1 'polypeptide(L)'
;MSSNLTASAGPPPRIHEAHRPTALIMAACLLDSEQCMRTGIGRGIRQLTAAGLAVLAAGCGGGGGGSGGSDDAVFSADGAQFPLAVGDRWVYASPSGGDMVLQKTGDTLMFSGVTARAMRSLGLADGSRGTSYYSTDGGGVREHLVDAVDPVSRALDGQYVVRWPANAGDRFVLVDRTVDTGADYDGDGRNERIALRMSIEVIGKETVDTPAGRFVDAARQRLTLSQTLLPTGGSAAITLVGVNESWFAVGVGLVRSTVSLRGAGLDSDGASVLTGYRVGNRSTDSTPPQVQSVSPRQDAAGGGAATVTAVFDEPIDPDSAAEQALQVRDDAGVQLAGPLNVADRSIRFTPAQGWSSGPYAASIGSALTDLLGNPLAAEYRWQFSIDVSGPVIVSSEPAAGAVDVPTGTAIVLRFSEPPDPATVRAETVVLQDLSANSSPVSVSLSVSGNEVTLRPASPLRMAATYQCRSAA
;
A
#
# COMPACT_ATOMS: atom_id res chain seq x y z
N MET A 1 32.44 21.57 -45.17
CA MET A 1 31.76 20.84 -46.27
C MET A 1 30.79 19.86 -45.63
N SER A 2 29.52 19.99 -46.01
CA SER A 2 28.39 19.05 -46.01
C SER A 2 28.31 17.90 -44.99
N SER A 3 27.33 17.87 -44.09
CA SER A 3 25.95 17.33 -44.25
C SER A 3 25.81 15.85 -43.86
N ASN A 4 24.96 15.57 -42.85
CA ASN A 4 23.82 14.63 -42.85
C ASN A 4 23.61 13.85 -41.54
N LEU A 5 22.31 13.77 -41.21
CA LEU A 5 21.66 13.07 -40.09
C LEU A 5 21.91 11.55 -40.07
N THR A 6 21.90 10.96 -38.86
CA THR A 6 21.04 9.80 -38.50
C THR A 6 21.15 9.48 -37.00
N ALA A 7 20.00 9.21 -36.37
CA ALA A 7 19.84 8.82 -34.98
C ALA A 7 20.23 7.35 -34.74
N SER A 8 20.72 7.00 -33.54
CA SER A 8 20.56 5.64 -32.98
C SER A 8 20.98 5.54 -31.50
N ALA A 9 20.10 4.89 -30.72
CA ALA A 9 20.32 4.21 -29.43
C ALA A 9 20.74 5.03 -28.20
N GLY A 10 19.74 5.55 -27.48
CA GLY A 10 19.85 5.77 -26.03
C GLY A 10 20.00 4.42 -25.28
N PRO A 11 20.51 4.43 -24.04
CA PRO A 11 20.74 3.21 -23.26
C PRO A 11 19.43 2.43 -23.03
N PRO A 12 19.50 1.08 -22.88
CA PRO A 12 18.33 0.24 -22.73
C PRO A 12 17.50 0.62 -21.48
N PRO A 13 16.18 0.42 -21.51
CA PRO A 13 15.30 0.77 -20.41
C PRO A 13 15.67 -0.01 -19.16
N ARG A 14 15.78 0.70 -18.03
CA ARG A 14 15.81 0.09 -16.70
C ARG A 14 14.55 -0.77 -16.56
N ILE A 15 14.73 -2.08 -16.43
CA ILE A 15 13.67 -2.98 -16.05
C ILE A 15 13.26 -2.57 -14.63
N HIS A 16 12.06 -2.02 -14.50
CA HIS A 16 11.42 -1.82 -13.20
C HIS A 16 11.16 -3.20 -12.61
N GLU A 17 11.98 -3.61 -11.64
CA GLU A 17 11.63 -4.68 -10.71
C GLU A 17 10.38 -4.23 -9.96
N ALA A 18 9.25 -4.87 -10.26
CA ALA A 18 8.04 -4.76 -9.47
C ALA A 18 8.34 -5.29 -8.06
N HIS A 19 8.41 -4.39 -7.09
CA HIS A 19 8.58 -4.72 -5.68
C HIS A 19 7.42 -5.59 -5.18
N ARG A 20 7.78 -6.78 -4.67
CA ARG A 20 6.87 -7.83 -4.18
C ARG A 20 6.57 -7.66 -2.68
N PRO A 21 5.43 -8.19 -2.17
CA PRO A 21 4.90 -7.92 -0.83
C PRO A 21 5.33 -8.91 0.20
N THR A 22 5.54 -8.38 1.41
CA THR A 22 5.11 -8.92 2.72
C THR A 22 5.28 -10.42 3.01
N ALA A 23 6.09 -11.12 2.22
CA ALA A 23 7.06 -12.12 2.65
C ALA A 23 8.40 -11.44 3.04
N LEU A 24 8.42 -10.11 3.05
CA LEU A 24 9.61 -9.27 3.12
C LEU A 24 10.02 -8.84 4.55
N ILE A 25 9.69 -9.61 5.58
CA ILE A 25 10.33 -9.43 6.91
C ILE A 25 11.61 -10.28 7.00
N MET A 26 11.83 -11.21 6.07
CA MET A 26 13.04 -12.03 6.03
C MET A 26 13.95 -11.77 4.83
N ALA A 27 13.48 -11.03 3.82
CA ALA A 27 14.28 -10.71 2.63
C ALA A 27 14.87 -9.27 2.62
N ALA A 28 14.38 -8.35 3.46
CA ALA A 28 14.85 -6.96 3.47
C ALA A 28 16.18 -6.73 4.21
N CYS A 29 16.62 -7.65 5.09
CA CYS A 29 17.95 -7.56 5.70
C CYS A 29 19.10 -7.92 4.73
N LEU A 30 18.78 -8.40 3.52
CA LEU A 30 19.74 -8.95 2.54
C LEU A 30 20.18 -7.99 1.44
N LEU A 31 19.65 -6.76 1.44
CA LEU A 31 19.94 -5.81 0.37
C LEU A 31 21.09 -4.83 0.68
N ASP A 32 21.46 -4.59 1.95
CA ASP A 32 22.29 -3.41 2.28
C ASP A 32 23.57 -3.62 3.11
N SER A 33 24.02 -4.85 3.38
CA SER A 33 25.37 -5.02 3.95
C SER A 33 26.43 -4.98 2.84
N GLU A 34 27.07 -3.82 2.66
CA GLU A 34 28.28 -3.64 1.83
C GLU A 34 29.40 -4.66 2.16
N GLN A 35 29.34 -5.31 3.33
CA GLN A 35 30.25 -6.37 3.74
C GLN A 35 29.99 -7.73 3.05
N CYS A 36 28.74 -8.05 2.67
CA CYS A 36 28.42 -9.34 2.04
C CYS A 36 28.70 -9.36 0.53
N MET A 37 28.75 -8.19 -0.12
CA MET A 37 28.95 -8.06 -1.58
C MET A 37 30.40 -8.24 -2.07
N ARG A 38 31.38 -8.39 -1.16
CA ARG A 38 32.80 -8.51 -1.55
C ARG A 38 33.28 -9.95 -1.81
N THR A 39 32.43 -10.96 -1.61
CA THR A 39 32.75 -12.37 -1.89
C THR A 39 31.65 -13.01 -2.73
N GLY A 40 32.00 -13.86 -3.71
CA GLY A 40 31.03 -14.54 -4.59
C GLY A 40 29.95 -15.34 -3.83
N ILE A 41 30.33 -15.82 -2.64
CA ILE A 41 29.49 -16.50 -1.64
C ILE A 41 28.28 -15.65 -1.19
N GLY A 42 28.39 -14.32 -1.15
CA GLY A 42 27.30 -13.42 -0.77
C GLY A 42 26.13 -13.38 -1.78
N ARG A 43 26.39 -13.70 -3.06
CA ARG A 43 25.32 -13.88 -4.07
C ARG A 43 24.53 -15.16 -3.86
N GLY A 44 25.19 -16.24 -3.40
CA GLY A 44 24.53 -17.50 -3.05
C GLY A 44 23.54 -17.33 -1.90
N ILE A 45 23.90 -16.55 -0.87
CA ILE A 45 23.05 -16.28 0.30
C ILE A 45 21.74 -15.53 -0.07
N ARG A 46 21.77 -14.67 -1.10
CA ARG A 46 20.56 -14.00 -1.64
C ARG A 46 19.59 -14.96 -2.33
N GLN A 47 20.08 -15.98 -3.03
CA GLN A 47 19.22 -16.97 -3.69
C GLN A 47 18.64 -18.01 -2.71
N LEU A 48 19.39 -18.33 -1.65
CA LEU A 48 18.94 -19.25 -0.59
C LEU A 48 17.67 -18.77 0.12
N THR A 49 17.56 -17.46 0.35
CA THR A 49 16.41 -16.83 1.03
C THR A 49 15.21 -16.59 0.13
N ALA A 50 15.42 -16.30 -1.16
CA ALA A 50 14.33 -16.17 -2.15
C ALA A 50 13.64 -17.51 -2.45
N ALA A 51 14.39 -18.62 -2.42
CA ALA A 51 13.86 -19.97 -2.65
C ALA A 51 13.29 -20.65 -1.39
N GLY A 52 13.62 -20.14 -0.19
CA GLY A 52 13.50 -20.91 1.06
C GLY A 52 12.45 -20.46 2.08
N LEU A 53 11.70 -19.38 1.86
CA LEU A 53 10.76 -18.91 2.88
C LEU A 53 9.50 -18.25 2.32
N ALA A 54 8.88 -18.90 1.33
CA ALA A 54 7.47 -18.71 1.04
C ALA A 54 6.69 -19.80 1.78
N VAL A 55 6.49 -19.65 3.09
CA VAL A 55 5.51 -20.46 3.83
C VAL A 55 4.88 -19.57 4.89
N LEU A 56 3.93 -18.74 4.49
CA LEU A 56 2.97 -18.10 5.39
C LEU A 56 1.74 -17.61 4.59
N ALA A 57 0.95 -18.56 4.10
CA ALA A 57 -0.46 -18.35 3.73
C ALA A 57 -1.11 -19.65 3.22
N ALA A 58 -0.67 -20.83 3.68
CA ALA A 58 -1.27 -22.08 3.26
C ALA A 58 -2.60 -22.37 3.99
N GLY A 59 -3.57 -21.47 3.85
CA GLY A 59 -4.94 -21.68 4.26
C GLY A 59 -5.70 -22.34 3.12
N CYS A 60 -5.52 -23.64 2.85
CA CYS A 60 -6.17 -24.25 1.67
C CYS A 60 -6.59 -25.73 1.83
N GLY A 61 -7.88 -26.09 1.99
CA GLY A 61 -8.48 -27.39 1.62
C GLY A 61 -9.31 -28.05 2.70
N GLY A 62 -10.58 -28.44 2.57
CA GLY A 62 -11.53 -28.52 1.45
C GLY A 62 -12.96 -28.73 1.99
N GLY A 63 -13.96 -28.70 1.11
CA GLY A 63 -15.37 -28.76 1.49
C GLY A 63 -15.92 -30.19 1.64
N GLY A 64 -16.59 -30.42 2.77
CA GLY A 64 -17.93 -31.03 2.87
C GLY A 64 -18.12 -32.50 2.49
N GLY A 65 -18.25 -33.37 3.50
CA GLY A 65 -18.91 -34.67 3.34
C GLY A 65 -18.63 -35.71 4.42
N GLY A 66 -19.29 -35.60 5.58
CA GLY A 66 -19.82 -36.73 6.35
C GLY A 66 -18.90 -37.85 6.88
N SER A 67 -18.88 -37.93 8.22
CA SER A 67 -18.80 -39.12 9.09
C SER A 67 -17.45 -39.80 9.33
N GLY A 68 -17.02 -39.75 10.61
CA GLY A 68 -16.37 -40.89 11.26
C GLY A 68 -14.85 -40.92 11.32
N GLY A 69 -14.17 -39.79 11.56
CA GLY A 69 -12.76 -39.77 11.99
C GLY A 69 -12.67 -39.34 13.45
N SER A 70 -11.97 -40.11 14.29
CA SER A 70 -11.83 -39.90 15.74
C SER A 70 -11.56 -38.44 16.13
N ASP A 71 -12.30 -37.93 17.11
CA ASP A 71 -12.21 -36.57 17.71
C ASP A 71 -10.78 -36.14 18.15
N ASP A 72 -9.81 -37.05 18.14
CA ASP A 72 -8.45 -36.84 18.65
C ASP A 72 -7.42 -36.29 17.65
N ALA A 73 -7.69 -36.34 16.33
CA ALA A 73 -6.70 -35.87 15.34
C ALA A 73 -6.43 -34.36 15.47
N VAL A 74 -5.16 -33.95 15.37
CA VAL A 74 -4.74 -32.54 15.40
C VAL A 74 -5.14 -31.84 14.12
N PHE A 75 -4.87 -32.47 12.98
CA PHE A 75 -5.38 -32.07 11.67
C PHE A 75 -6.33 -33.13 11.16
N SER A 76 -7.58 -32.75 10.88
CA SER A 76 -8.61 -33.68 10.45
C SER A 76 -8.57 -33.90 8.94
N ALA A 77 -8.93 -35.11 8.50
CA ALA A 77 -8.89 -35.50 7.09
C ALA A 77 -9.88 -34.73 6.20
N ASP A 78 -10.88 -34.09 6.81
CA ASP A 78 -11.84 -33.22 6.14
C ASP A 78 -11.29 -31.81 5.85
N GLY A 79 -10.10 -31.48 6.37
CA GLY A 79 -9.48 -30.19 6.15
C GLY A 79 -10.24 -29.02 6.79
N ALA A 80 -11.04 -29.27 7.83
CA ALA A 80 -11.87 -28.24 8.45
C ALA A 80 -11.08 -27.04 8.99
N GLN A 81 -9.79 -27.20 9.28
CA GLN A 81 -8.87 -26.12 9.67
C GLN A 81 -8.41 -25.23 8.50
N PHE A 82 -8.88 -25.46 7.26
CA PHE A 82 -8.42 -24.79 6.04
C PHE A 82 -9.57 -24.38 5.10
N PRO A 83 -10.42 -23.43 5.52
CA PRO A 83 -11.53 -22.94 4.71
C PRO A 83 -11.05 -22.26 3.43
N LEU A 84 -11.84 -22.37 2.36
CA LEU A 84 -11.38 -22.16 0.98
C LEU A 84 -12.40 -21.55 0.02
N ALA A 85 -13.46 -20.96 0.54
CA ALA A 85 -14.46 -20.37 -0.32
C ALA A 85 -13.85 -19.15 -1.02
N VAL A 86 -14.16 -18.99 -2.31
CA VAL A 86 -13.80 -17.78 -3.04
C VAL A 86 -14.45 -16.59 -2.33
N GLY A 87 -13.67 -15.55 -2.05
CA GLY A 87 -14.11 -14.39 -1.28
C GLY A 87 -13.72 -14.42 0.20
N ASP A 88 -13.23 -15.55 0.73
CA ASP A 88 -12.70 -15.59 2.10
C ASP A 88 -11.50 -14.63 2.24
N ARG A 89 -11.44 -13.94 3.38
CA ARG A 89 -10.49 -12.88 3.68
C ARG A 89 -9.94 -13.00 5.10
N TRP A 90 -8.67 -12.64 5.26
CA TRP A 90 -7.97 -12.59 6.54
C TRP A 90 -7.10 -11.35 6.62
N VAL A 91 -7.05 -10.73 7.79
CA VAL A 91 -6.17 -9.60 8.09
C VAL A 91 -5.23 -10.03 9.20
N TYR A 92 -3.93 -9.86 8.97
CA TYR A 92 -2.89 -10.18 9.94
C TYR A 92 -2.10 -8.94 10.29
N ALA A 93 -1.76 -8.82 11.57
CA ALA A 93 -0.76 -7.88 12.04
C ALA A 93 0.58 -8.57 12.25
N SER A 94 1.65 -7.85 11.94
CA SER A 94 3.02 -8.30 12.20
C SER A 94 3.72 -7.35 13.18
N PRO A 95 4.26 -7.84 14.31
CA PRO A 95 4.94 -6.99 15.30
C PRO A 95 6.14 -6.22 14.76
N SER A 96 6.78 -6.71 13.69
CA SER A 96 7.89 -6.04 13.00
C SER A 96 7.43 -5.09 11.88
N GLY A 97 6.13 -4.79 11.81
CA GLY A 97 5.51 -4.09 10.69
C GLY A 97 5.16 -5.05 9.55
N GLY A 98 4.38 -4.60 8.57
CA GLY A 98 3.96 -5.43 7.44
C GLY A 98 2.61 -6.13 7.66
N ASP A 99 1.63 -5.40 8.18
CA ASP A 99 0.25 -5.87 8.23
C ASP A 99 -0.22 -6.25 6.82
N MET A 100 -1.01 -7.31 6.72
CA MET A 100 -1.32 -7.94 5.43
C MET A 100 -2.78 -8.37 5.37
N VAL A 101 -3.38 -8.18 4.20
CA VAL A 101 -4.65 -8.81 3.83
C VAL A 101 -4.36 -10.01 2.93
N LEU A 102 -4.98 -11.14 3.24
CA LEU A 102 -5.05 -12.30 2.36
C LEU A 102 -6.47 -12.46 1.83
N GLN A 103 -6.60 -12.74 0.54
CA GLN A 103 -7.88 -13.01 -0.10
C GLN A 103 -7.83 -14.25 -0.98
N LYS A 104 -8.80 -15.14 -0.79
CA LYS A 104 -9.02 -16.26 -1.69
C LYS A 104 -9.76 -15.80 -2.94
N THR A 105 -9.13 -15.94 -4.11
CA THR A 105 -9.76 -15.59 -5.40
C THR A 105 -10.26 -16.82 -6.15
N GLY A 106 -11.05 -16.59 -7.20
CA GLY A 106 -11.44 -17.64 -8.15
C GLY A 106 -10.33 -18.02 -9.13
N ASP A 107 -9.20 -17.32 -9.10
CA ASP A 107 -8.11 -17.56 -10.05
C ASP A 107 -7.43 -18.90 -9.77
N THR A 108 -7.04 -19.58 -10.86
CA THR A 108 -6.35 -20.87 -10.81
C THR A 108 -5.19 -20.89 -11.78
N LEU A 109 -4.16 -21.67 -11.46
CA LEU A 109 -3.02 -21.93 -12.34
C LEU A 109 -2.67 -23.42 -12.31
N MET A 110 -2.18 -23.95 -13.42
CA MET A 110 -1.87 -25.37 -13.55
C MET A 110 -0.38 -25.63 -13.32
N PHE A 111 -0.06 -26.57 -12.43
CA PHE A 111 1.28 -27.00 -12.05
C PHE A 111 1.41 -28.51 -12.24
N SER A 112 2.18 -28.96 -13.22
CA SER A 112 2.42 -30.40 -13.46
C SER A 112 1.14 -31.26 -13.48
N GLY A 113 0.06 -30.74 -14.08
CA GLY A 113 -1.25 -31.41 -14.15
C GLY A 113 -2.16 -31.22 -12.93
N VAL A 114 -1.72 -30.48 -11.91
CA VAL A 114 -2.51 -30.11 -10.73
C VAL A 114 -3.04 -28.68 -10.89
N THR A 115 -4.36 -28.51 -10.79
CA THR A 115 -4.96 -27.17 -10.73
C THR A 115 -4.80 -26.59 -9.34
N ALA A 116 -3.90 -25.62 -9.19
CA ALA A 116 -3.73 -24.85 -7.96
C ALA A 116 -4.60 -23.59 -7.98
N ARG A 117 -4.97 -23.15 -6.79
CA ARG A 117 -5.87 -22.02 -6.54
C ARG A 117 -5.08 -20.85 -5.97
N ALA A 118 -5.39 -19.64 -6.44
CA ALA A 118 -4.69 -18.44 -6.03
C ALA A 118 -5.16 -17.89 -4.67
N MET A 119 -4.20 -17.40 -3.90
CA MET A 119 -4.36 -16.57 -2.71
C MET A 119 -3.63 -15.27 -2.97
N ARG A 120 -4.35 -14.15 -2.99
CA ARG A 120 -3.74 -12.82 -3.14
C ARG A 120 -3.33 -12.29 -1.79
N SER A 121 -2.17 -11.65 -1.74
CA SER A 121 -1.69 -10.91 -0.58
C SER A 121 -1.53 -9.44 -0.91
N LEU A 122 -1.88 -8.59 0.05
CA LEU A 122 -1.70 -7.15 0.01
C LEU A 122 -1.01 -6.69 1.31
N GLY A 123 0.17 -6.09 1.19
CA GLY A 123 0.84 -5.40 2.29
C GLY A 123 0.23 -4.02 2.53
N LEU A 124 -0.29 -3.78 3.73
CA LEU A 124 -0.97 -2.53 4.09
C LEU A 124 0.01 -1.38 4.35
N ALA A 125 1.25 -1.69 4.76
CA ALA A 125 2.25 -0.69 5.05
C ALA A 125 2.96 -0.15 3.79
N ASP A 126 3.20 -1.00 2.80
CA ASP A 126 4.02 -0.73 1.61
C ASP A 126 3.25 -0.87 0.29
N GLY A 127 1.96 -1.22 0.34
CA GLY A 127 1.06 -1.33 -0.83
C GLY A 127 1.42 -2.48 -1.78
N SER A 128 2.26 -3.39 -1.31
CA SER A 128 2.84 -4.44 -2.14
C SER A 128 1.79 -5.53 -2.44
N ARG A 129 1.75 -6.06 -3.68
CA ARG A 129 0.81 -7.16 -4.08
C ARG A 129 1.47 -8.46 -4.56
N GLY A 130 0.90 -9.60 -4.14
CA GLY A 130 1.50 -10.93 -4.33
C GLY A 130 0.44 -12.01 -4.53
N THR A 131 0.87 -13.17 -5.00
CA THR A 131 -0.02 -14.30 -5.22
C THR A 131 0.70 -15.61 -4.95
N SER A 132 0.14 -16.40 -4.04
CA SER A 132 0.57 -17.78 -3.76
C SER A 132 -0.45 -18.75 -4.33
N TYR A 133 0.01 -19.94 -4.72
CA TYR A 133 -0.84 -20.96 -5.32
C TYR A 133 -0.82 -22.25 -4.50
N TYR A 134 -2.00 -22.80 -4.24
CA TYR A 134 -2.14 -23.99 -3.42
C TYR A 134 -3.04 -25.03 -4.06
N SER A 135 -2.71 -26.30 -3.86
CA SER A 135 -3.59 -27.41 -4.21
C SER A 135 -3.88 -28.27 -2.99
N THR A 136 -4.94 -29.06 -3.08
CA THR A 136 -5.43 -29.87 -1.97
C THR A 136 -5.69 -31.27 -2.47
N ASP A 137 -5.25 -32.26 -1.70
CA ASP A 137 -5.47 -33.67 -1.97
C ASP A 137 -5.82 -34.40 -0.65
N GLY A 138 -6.04 -35.72 -0.74
CA GLY A 138 -6.38 -36.52 0.44
C GLY A 138 -5.28 -36.59 1.51
N GLY A 139 -4.07 -36.11 1.22
CA GLY A 139 -2.93 -36.10 2.14
C GLY A 139 -2.56 -34.75 2.73
N GLY A 140 -3.16 -33.64 2.27
CA GLY A 140 -2.82 -32.31 2.77
C GLY A 140 -3.00 -31.13 1.81
N VAL A 141 -2.41 -30.01 2.22
CA VAL A 141 -2.22 -28.79 1.41
C VAL A 141 -0.84 -28.79 0.81
N ARG A 142 -0.75 -28.49 -0.48
CA ARG A 142 0.52 -28.24 -1.17
C ARG A 142 0.61 -26.82 -1.65
N GLU A 143 1.80 -26.25 -1.60
CA GLU A 143 2.12 -24.95 -2.19
C GLU A 143 2.86 -25.13 -3.52
N HIS A 144 2.58 -24.23 -4.47
CA HIS A 144 3.15 -24.25 -5.81
C HIS A 144 3.80 -22.90 -6.14
N LEU A 145 5.01 -22.96 -6.68
CA LEU A 145 5.87 -21.82 -6.98
C LEU A 145 5.77 -21.48 -8.48
N VAL A 146 5.14 -20.33 -8.79
CA VAL A 146 4.86 -19.85 -10.17
C VAL A 146 6.12 -19.70 -11.02
N ASP A 147 7.25 -19.40 -10.39
CA ASP A 147 8.54 -19.13 -11.02
C ASP A 147 9.62 -20.12 -10.56
N ALA A 148 9.29 -21.41 -10.39
CA ALA A 148 10.29 -22.45 -10.09
C ALA A 148 11.22 -22.72 -11.29
N VAL A 149 11.98 -21.71 -11.70
CA VAL A 149 12.85 -21.74 -12.88
C VAL A 149 14.25 -22.22 -12.52
N ASP A 150 14.69 -22.10 -11.28
CA ASP A 150 15.97 -22.62 -10.82
C ASP A 150 15.83 -24.03 -10.19
N PRO A 151 16.91 -24.84 -10.17
CA PRO A 151 16.85 -26.20 -9.63
C PRO A 151 16.42 -26.30 -8.17
N VAL A 152 16.72 -25.30 -7.34
CA VAL A 152 16.41 -25.29 -5.91
C VAL A 152 14.93 -25.05 -5.70
N SER A 153 14.35 -24.03 -6.35
CA SER A 153 12.91 -23.77 -6.31
C SER A 153 12.11 -24.95 -6.85
N ARG A 154 12.57 -25.61 -7.93
CA ARG A 154 11.94 -26.85 -8.43
C ARG A 154 11.97 -28.01 -7.44
N ALA A 155 13.01 -28.07 -6.60
CA ALA A 155 13.11 -29.12 -5.58
C ALA A 155 12.18 -28.87 -4.38
N LEU A 156 11.73 -27.63 -4.19
CA LEU A 156 10.82 -27.20 -3.13
C LEU A 156 9.37 -26.99 -3.61
N ASP A 157 9.13 -27.01 -4.92
CA ASP A 157 7.79 -26.90 -5.50
C ASP A 157 6.90 -28.10 -5.15
N GLY A 158 5.61 -27.84 -5.00
CA GLY A 158 4.58 -28.86 -4.77
C GLY A 158 4.66 -29.57 -3.41
N GLN A 159 5.45 -29.06 -2.47
CA GLN A 159 5.61 -29.69 -1.15
C GLN A 159 4.39 -29.46 -0.27
N TYR A 160 4.16 -30.41 0.63
CA TYR A 160 3.11 -30.24 1.64
C TYR A 160 3.49 -29.13 2.61
N VAL A 161 2.55 -28.25 2.86
CA VAL A 161 2.66 -27.19 3.87
C VAL A 161 1.82 -27.54 5.09
N VAL A 162 0.84 -28.43 4.94
CA VAL A 162 0.10 -29.11 6.02
C VAL A 162 -0.23 -30.53 5.59
N ARG A 163 -0.26 -31.47 6.55
CA ARG A 163 -0.61 -32.87 6.32
C ARG A 163 -1.86 -33.24 7.12
N TRP A 164 -2.72 -34.07 6.52
CA TRP A 164 -3.86 -34.66 7.21
C TRP A 164 -4.21 -36.07 6.69
N PRO A 165 -4.93 -36.89 7.49
CA PRO A 165 -5.08 -36.71 8.94
C PRO A 165 -3.71 -36.77 9.63
N ALA A 166 -3.55 -36.03 10.72
CA ALA A 166 -2.31 -36.04 11.48
C ALA A 166 -2.54 -35.86 12.99
N ASN A 167 -1.74 -36.54 13.78
CA ASN A 167 -1.81 -36.60 15.24
C ASN A 167 -0.60 -35.91 15.87
N ALA A 168 -0.73 -35.57 17.16
CA ALA A 168 0.39 -35.01 17.92
C ALA A 168 1.58 -35.98 17.93
N GLY A 169 2.76 -35.47 17.62
CA GLY A 169 4.00 -36.24 17.50
C GLY A 169 4.30 -36.77 16.09
N ASP A 170 3.36 -36.70 15.15
CA ASP A 170 3.62 -37.11 13.76
C ASP A 170 4.71 -36.25 13.13
N ARG A 171 5.62 -36.89 12.39
CA ARG A 171 6.72 -36.24 11.68
C ARG A 171 6.79 -36.69 10.23
N PHE A 172 6.86 -35.72 9.32
CA PHE A 172 6.91 -35.95 7.89
C PHE A 172 8.16 -35.29 7.31
N VAL A 173 9.06 -36.09 6.75
CA VAL A 173 10.16 -35.56 5.93
C VAL A 173 9.62 -35.37 4.51
N LEU A 174 9.62 -34.12 4.05
CA LEU A 174 9.05 -33.71 2.77
C LEU A 174 10.12 -33.65 1.69
N VAL A 175 11.29 -33.12 2.06
CA VAL A 175 12.46 -33.02 1.21
C VAL A 175 13.66 -33.50 2.01
N ASP A 176 14.47 -34.38 1.41
CA ASP A 176 15.78 -34.79 1.93
C ASP A 176 16.65 -35.16 0.73
N ARG A 177 17.21 -34.14 0.08
CA ARG A 177 17.97 -34.32 -1.16
C ARG A 177 19.01 -33.23 -1.36
N THR A 178 20.03 -33.56 -2.13
CA THR A 178 21.05 -32.60 -2.59
C THR A 178 20.79 -32.26 -4.05
N VAL A 179 20.84 -30.97 -4.38
CA VAL A 179 20.55 -30.41 -5.71
C VAL A 179 21.73 -29.58 -6.18
N ASP A 180 22.07 -29.66 -7.46
CA ASP A 180 22.99 -28.73 -8.11
C ASP A 180 22.33 -27.36 -8.22
N THR A 181 22.98 -26.29 -7.75
CA THR A 181 22.40 -24.94 -7.72
C THR A 181 22.28 -24.32 -9.12
N GLY A 182 23.02 -24.85 -10.11
CA GLY A 182 23.14 -24.25 -11.43
C GLY A 182 24.08 -23.06 -11.50
N ALA A 183 24.78 -22.72 -10.41
CA ALA A 183 25.65 -21.56 -10.30
C ALA A 183 26.97 -21.92 -9.58
N ASP A 184 28.04 -21.21 -9.96
CA ASP A 184 29.38 -21.25 -9.37
C ASP A 184 29.60 -19.95 -8.55
N TYR A 185 29.50 -20.06 -7.24
CA TYR A 185 29.55 -19.01 -6.24
C TYR A 185 30.96 -18.80 -5.69
N ASP A 186 31.81 -19.83 -5.68
CA ASP A 186 33.18 -19.73 -5.20
C ASP A 186 34.23 -19.51 -6.32
N GLY A 187 33.80 -19.57 -7.58
CA GLY A 187 34.60 -19.21 -8.76
C GLY A 187 35.57 -20.30 -9.20
N ASP A 188 35.36 -21.55 -8.77
CA ASP A 188 36.23 -22.69 -9.10
C ASP A 188 35.90 -23.35 -10.46
N GLY A 189 34.89 -22.83 -11.17
CA GLY A 189 34.42 -23.34 -12.46
C GLY A 189 33.46 -24.51 -12.34
N ARG A 190 32.96 -24.84 -11.15
CA ARG A 190 31.97 -25.88 -10.90
C ARG A 190 30.77 -25.31 -10.16
N ASN A 191 29.59 -25.83 -10.47
CA ASN A 191 28.40 -25.42 -9.75
C ASN A 191 28.43 -25.95 -8.32
N GLU A 192 27.97 -25.15 -7.36
CA GLU A 192 27.76 -25.64 -6.01
C GLU A 192 26.56 -26.55 -5.91
N ARG A 193 26.51 -27.27 -4.80
CA ARG A 193 25.37 -28.09 -4.43
C ARG A 193 24.72 -27.53 -3.19
N ILE A 194 23.42 -27.77 -3.05
CA ILE A 194 22.69 -27.48 -1.84
C ILE A 194 22.01 -28.74 -1.31
N ALA A 195 22.27 -29.08 -0.06
CA ALA A 195 21.49 -30.07 0.66
C ALA A 195 20.25 -29.39 1.25
N LEU A 196 19.07 -29.92 0.88
CA LEU A 196 17.77 -29.45 1.31
C LEU A 196 17.15 -30.51 2.23
N ARG A 197 16.75 -30.10 3.42
CA ARG A 197 15.96 -30.93 4.33
C ARG A 197 14.75 -30.16 4.83
N MET A 198 13.56 -30.58 4.44
CA MET A 198 12.29 -29.99 4.84
C MET A 198 11.47 -31.02 5.60
N SER A 199 10.94 -30.66 6.77
CA SER A 199 10.09 -31.54 7.55
C SER A 199 8.97 -30.79 8.27
N ILE A 200 7.84 -31.47 8.45
CA ILE A 200 6.74 -31.05 9.33
C ILE A 200 6.74 -31.92 10.58
N GLU A 201 6.55 -31.29 11.73
CA GLU A 201 6.22 -31.92 13.02
C GLU A 201 4.86 -31.40 13.48
N VAL A 202 3.93 -32.31 13.73
CA VAL A 202 2.61 -31.98 14.28
C VAL A 202 2.73 -31.97 15.80
N ILE A 203 2.52 -30.81 16.42
CA ILE A 203 2.80 -30.61 17.84
C ILE A 203 1.60 -31.03 18.68
N GLY A 204 0.40 -30.55 18.34
CA GLY A 204 -0.79 -30.77 19.15
C GLY A 204 -1.85 -29.70 18.91
N LYS A 205 -2.81 -29.63 19.83
CA LYS A 205 -3.84 -28.59 19.89
C LYS A 205 -3.54 -27.65 21.04
N GLU A 206 -3.71 -26.36 20.86
CA GLU A 206 -3.64 -25.39 21.95
C GLU A 206 -4.64 -24.26 21.78
N THR A 207 -4.99 -23.60 22.88
CA THR A 207 -5.82 -22.39 22.82
C THR A 207 -4.94 -21.20 22.42
N VAL A 208 -5.36 -20.46 21.40
CA VAL A 208 -4.68 -19.26 20.91
C VAL A 208 -5.62 -18.06 21.01
N ASP A 209 -5.18 -17.02 21.72
CA ASP A 209 -5.86 -15.74 21.77
C ASP A 209 -5.24 -14.76 20.76
N THR A 210 -6.08 -14.12 19.96
CA THR A 210 -5.69 -13.07 19.02
C THR A 210 -6.67 -11.89 19.10
N PRO A 211 -6.38 -10.73 18.48
CA PRO A 211 -7.35 -9.65 18.38
C PRO A 211 -8.64 -10.05 17.65
N ALA A 212 -8.58 -11.03 16.75
CA ALA A 212 -9.75 -11.60 16.07
C ALA A 212 -10.60 -12.55 16.95
N GLY A 213 -10.12 -12.91 18.15
CA GLY A 213 -10.85 -13.72 19.12
C GLY A 213 -10.02 -14.83 19.77
N ARG A 214 -10.72 -15.68 20.53
CA ARG A 214 -10.15 -16.84 21.22
C ARG A 214 -10.45 -18.13 20.45
N PHE A 215 -9.41 -18.84 20.05
CA PHE A 215 -9.50 -20.08 19.28
C PHE A 215 -9.06 -21.26 20.14
N VAL A 216 -10.04 -22.01 20.65
CA VAL A 216 -9.81 -23.26 21.38
C VAL A 216 -9.42 -24.36 20.39
N ASP A 217 -8.52 -25.24 20.80
CA ASP A 217 -8.05 -26.38 20.02
C ASP A 217 -7.45 -26.04 18.65
N ALA A 218 -6.74 -24.91 18.55
CA ALA A 218 -6.00 -24.56 17.34
C ALA A 218 -4.87 -25.57 17.12
N ALA A 219 -4.86 -26.18 15.94
CA ALA A 219 -3.90 -27.18 15.52
C ALA A 219 -2.53 -26.53 15.28
N ARG A 220 -1.52 -26.98 16.01
CA ARG A 220 -0.16 -26.47 15.96
C ARG A 220 0.75 -27.44 15.22
N GLN A 221 1.53 -26.90 14.30
CA GLN A 221 2.63 -27.61 13.64
C GLN A 221 3.90 -26.77 13.61
N ARG A 222 5.02 -27.43 13.36
CA ARG A 222 6.31 -26.83 13.06
C ARG A 222 6.82 -27.35 11.73
N LEU A 223 7.11 -26.44 10.81
CA LEU A 223 7.83 -26.72 9.58
C LEU A 223 9.28 -26.26 9.76
N THR A 224 10.22 -27.14 9.46
CA THR A 224 11.66 -26.84 9.49
C THR A 224 12.24 -27.05 8.10
N LEU A 225 12.90 -26.03 7.56
CA LEU A 225 13.70 -26.11 6.34
C LEU A 225 15.15 -25.83 6.68
N SER A 226 16.02 -26.81 6.46
CA SER A 226 17.47 -26.64 6.47
C SER A 226 18.01 -26.59 5.05
N GLN A 227 18.78 -25.57 4.76
CA GLN A 227 19.48 -25.37 3.50
C GLN A 227 20.97 -25.31 3.80
N THR A 228 21.72 -26.28 3.29
CA THR A 228 23.18 -26.30 3.45
C THR A 228 23.83 -26.17 2.08
N LEU A 229 24.39 -25.00 1.79
CA LEU A 229 25.24 -24.78 0.62
C LEU A 229 26.56 -25.53 0.81
N LEU A 230 26.97 -26.25 -0.22
CA LEU A 230 28.15 -27.11 -0.28
C LEU A 230 29.09 -26.59 -1.39
N PRO A 231 30.02 -25.67 -1.05
CA PRO A 231 31.03 -25.18 -1.99
C PRO A 231 31.93 -26.28 -2.56
N THR A 232 32.37 -26.12 -3.80
CA THR A 232 33.22 -27.09 -4.51
C THR A 232 34.72 -26.78 -4.38
N GLY A 233 35.08 -25.51 -4.18
CA GLY A 233 36.44 -25.00 -4.10
C GLY A 233 37.11 -25.12 -2.72
N GLY A 234 36.56 -25.92 -1.81
CA GLY A 234 37.13 -26.17 -0.47
C GLY A 234 36.72 -25.18 0.62
N SER A 235 35.82 -24.23 0.32
CA SER A 235 35.18 -23.38 1.33
C SER A 235 34.29 -24.22 2.26
N ALA A 236 34.13 -23.77 3.51
CA ALA A 236 33.26 -24.44 4.47
C ALA A 236 31.79 -24.39 4.02
N ALA A 237 31.05 -25.46 4.33
CA ALA A 237 29.61 -25.50 4.09
C ALA A 237 28.89 -24.42 4.92
N ILE A 238 27.87 -23.80 4.34
CA ILE A 238 27.10 -22.73 4.96
C ILE A 238 25.67 -23.24 5.15
N THR A 239 25.18 -23.23 6.38
CA THR A 239 23.82 -23.69 6.70
C THR A 239 22.95 -22.53 7.15
N LEU A 240 21.75 -22.47 6.58
CA LEU A 240 20.63 -21.65 7.01
C LEU A 240 19.48 -22.57 7.43
N VAL A 241 18.90 -22.31 8.59
CA VAL A 241 17.75 -23.05 9.11
C VAL A 241 16.60 -22.10 9.32
N GLY A 242 15.49 -22.36 8.62
CA GLY A 242 14.21 -21.74 8.85
C GLY A 242 13.30 -22.64 9.66
N VAL A 243 12.65 -22.08 10.68
CA VAL A 243 11.60 -22.73 11.44
C VAL A 243 10.37 -21.86 11.37
N ASN A 244 9.25 -22.44 10.91
CA ASN A 244 7.94 -21.83 10.97
C ASN A 244 7.05 -22.64 11.92
N GLU A 245 6.47 -21.98 12.91
CA GLU A 245 5.38 -22.56 13.69
C GLU A 245 4.07 -21.89 13.30
N SER A 246 3.03 -22.69 13.12
CA SER A 246 1.73 -22.23 12.63
C SER A 246 0.60 -22.85 13.43
N TRP A 247 -0.43 -22.05 13.69
CA TRP A 247 -1.62 -22.42 14.45
C TRP A 247 -2.86 -22.24 13.59
N PHE A 248 -3.65 -23.30 13.45
CA PHE A 248 -4.83 -23.31 12.58
C PHE A 248 -6.11 -23.60 13.37
N ALA A 249 -7.09 -22.71 13.27
CA ALA A 249 -8.39 -22.89 13.90
C ALA A 249 -9.42 -23.46 12.91
N VAL A 250 -10.25 -24.38 13.41
CA VAL A 250 -11.34 -24.99 12.64
C VAL A 250 -12.31 -23.93 12.13
N GLY A 251 -12.58 -23.95 10.82
CA GLY A 251 -13.48 -23.03 10.13
C GLY A 251 -12.96 -21.60 10.01
N VAL A 252 -11.68 -21.36 10.36
CA VAL A 252 -11.05 -20.03 10.23
C VAL A 252 -9.74 -20.10 9.46
N GLY A 253 -8.88 -21.09 9.66
CA GLY A 253 -7.55 -21.12 9.03
C GLY A 253 -6.44 -20.71 9.98
N LEU A 254 -5.36 -20.18 9.42
CA LEU A 254 -4.20 -19.70 10.18
C LEU A 254 -4.63 -18.57 11.12
N VAL A 255 -4.39 -18.72 12.42
CA VAL A 255 -4.69 -17.68 13.43
C VAL A 255 -3.43 -17.02 13.97
N ARG A 256 -2.31 -17.73 13.90
CA ARG A 256 -1.00 -17.24 14.33
C ARG A 256 0.09 -17.98 13.58
N SER A 257 1.21 -17.30 13.38
CA SER A 257 2.47 -17.93 13.02
C SER A 257 3.68 -17.23 13.63
N THR A 258 4.78 -17.97 13.72
CA THR A 258 6.11 -17.43 13.99
C THR A 258 7.08 -17.99 12.97
N VAL A 259 8.12 -17.22 12.66
CA VAL A 259 9.19 -17.64 11.77
C VAL A 259 10.51 -17.22 12.38
N SER A 260 11.48 -18.12 12.39
CA SER A 260 12.86 -17.82 12.77
C SER A 260 13.81 -18.35 11.71
N LEU A 261 14.73 -17.50 11.25
CA LEU A 261 15.87 -17.87 10.41
C LEU A 261 17.12 -17.81 11.27
N ARG A 262 17.97 -18.83 11.17
CA ARG A 262 19.25 -18.89 11.88
C ARG A 262 20.35 -19.42 10.99
N GLY A 263 21.55 -18.83 11.10
CA GLY A 263 22.74 -19.28 10.40
C GLY A 263 23.05 -18.50 9.12
N ALA A 264 24.14 -18.85 8.44
CA ALA A 264 24.65 -18.12 7.26
C ALA A 264 24.87 -16.60 7.47
N GLY A 265 25.06 -16.14 8.72
CA GLY A 265 25.14 -14.72 9.05
C GLY A 265 23.80 -13.98 9.00
N LEU A 266 22.69 -14.73 8.93
CA LEU A 266 21.32 -14.22 8.88
C LEU A 266 20.55 -14.76 10.09
N ASP A 267 20.32 -13.91 11.07
CA ASP A 267 19.41 -14.18 12.17
C ASP A 267 18.27 -13.17 12.10
N SER A 268 17.05 -13.69 11.94
CA SER A 268 15.84 -12.86 11.90
C SER A 268 14.65 -13.64 12.44
N ASP A 269 13.70 -12.90 13.01
CA ASP A 269 12.47 -13.41 13.58
C ASP A 269 11.29 -12.62 13.04
N GLY A 270 10.18 -13.32 12.84
CA GLY A 270 8.91 -12.75 12.41
C GLY A 270 7.73 -13.43 13.11
N ALA A 271 6.62 -12.72 13.18
CA ALA A 271 5.37 -13.28 13.66
C ALA A 271 4.20 -12.64 12.92
N SER A 272 3.12 -13.40 12.78
CA SER A 272 1.85 -12.88 12.26
C SER A 272 0.73 -13.35 13.17
N VAL A 273 -0.21 -12.45 13.45
CA VAL A 273 -1.35 -12.72 14.34
C VAL A 273 -2.62 -12.22 13.65
N LEU A 274 -3.66 -13.06 13.64
CA LEU A 274 -4.93 -12.74 12.99
C LEU A 274 -5.66 -11.62 13.74
N THR A 275 -5.97 -10.53 13.06
CA THR A 275 -6.69 -9.38 13.60
C THR A 275 -8.13 -9.28 13.10
N GLY A 276 -8.43 -9.84 11.93
CA GLY A 276 -9.80 -9.94 11.41
C GLY A 276 -9.94 -11.05 10.37
N TYR A 277 -11.16 -11.56 10.18
CA TYR A 277 -11.45 -12.52 9.12
C TYR A 277 -12.90 -12.42 8.62
N ARG A 278 -13.12 -12.83 7.37
CA ARG A 278 -14.41 -13.21 6.80
C ARG A 278 -14.23 -14.56 6.13
N VAL A 279 -14.85 -15.58 6.68
CA VAL A 279 -14.72 -16.96 6.21
C VAL A 279 -16.11 -17.59 6.14
N GLY A 280 -16.57 -17.89 4.94
CA GLY A 280 -17.96 -18.28 4.69
C GLY A 280 -18.93 -17.27 5.31
N ASN A 281 -19.77 -17.74 6.23
CA ASN A 281 -20.76 -16.89 6.94
C ASN A 281 -20.25 -16.30 8.26
N ARG A 282 -18.98 -16.56 8.63
CA ARG A 282 -18.38 -16.07 9.88
C ARG A 282 -17.53 -14.86 9.57
N SER A 283 -17.69 -13.79 10.34
CA SER A 283 -16.78 -12.65 10.25
C SER A 283 -16.59 -11.98 11.58
N THR A 284 -15.41 -11.38 11.78
CA THR A 284 -15.15 -10.45 12.89
C THR A 284 -15.75 -9.09 12.64
N ASP A 285 -16.06 -8.77 11.38
CA ASP A 285 -16.63 -7.48 11.01
C ASP A 285 -17.71 -7.63 9.92
N SER A 286 -18.86 -7.05 10.18
CA SER A 286 -19.98 -6.99 9.23
C SER A 286 -20.53 -5.58 9.06
N THR A 287 -19.86 -4.57 9.64
CA THR A 287 -20.23 -3.17 9.48
C THR A 287 -19.59 -2.63 8.20
N PRO A 288 -20.37 -2.02 7.30
CA PRO A 288 -19.82 -1.27 6.18
C PRO A 288 -19.03 -0.04 6.62
N PRO A 289 -17.96 0.32 5.89
CA PRO A 289 -17.28 1.58 6.12
C PRO A 289 -18.26 2.75 5.95
N GLN A 290 -18.03 3.84 6.66
CA GLN A 290 -18.82 5.06 6.58
C GLN A 290 -17.92 6.26 6.27
N VAL A 291 -18.40 7.14 5.39
CA VAL A 291 -17.73 8.42 5.13
C VAL A 291 -17.93 9.35 6.33
N GLN A 292 -16.86 9.60 7.08
CA GLN A 292 -16.89 10.52 8.22
C GLN A 292 -16.78 11.98 7.79
N SER A 293 -15.95 12.26 6.80
CA SER A 293 -15.77 13.62 6.30
C SER A 293 -15.27 13.64 4.86
N VAL A 294 -15.61 14.72 4.16
CA VAL A 294 -15.09 15.03 2.84
C VAL A 294 -14.52 16.44 2.81
N SER A 295 -13.54 16.66 1.95
CA SER A 295 -12.97 17.95 1.63
C SER A 295 -12.80 18.08 0.11
N PRO A 296 -13.25 19.16 -0.54
CA PRO A 296 -14.11 20.20 0.02
C PRO A 296 -15.42 19.60 0.56
N ARG A 297 -16.01 20.27 1.56
CA ARG A 297 -17.32 19.88 2.12
C ARG A 297 -18.43 20.15 1.09
N GLN A 298 -19.61 19.58 1.34
CA GLN A 298 -20.81 19.89 0.56
C GLN A 298 -20.99 21.42 0.45
N ASP A 299 -21.18 21.89 -0.78
CA ASP A 299 -21.38 23.29 -1.18
C ASP A 299 -20.22 24.24 -0.83
N ALA A 300 -19.05 23.72 -0.46
CA ALA A 300 -17.88 24.54 -0.16
C ALA A 300 -17.21 25.06 -1.44
N ALA A 301 -16.61 26.25 -1.34
CA ALA A 301 -15.71 26.78 -2.36
C ALA A 301 -14.25 26.42 -2.01
N GLY A 302 -13.47 26.01 -3.01
CA GLY A 302 -12.05 25.73 -2.91
C GLY A 302 -11.21 26.53 -3.91
N GLY A 303 -9.92 26.70 -3.64
CA GLY A 303 -8.98 27.35 -4.57
C GLY A 303 -8.33 26.36 -5.55
N GLY A 304 -7.49 26.87 -6.46
CA GLY A 304 -6.76 26.06 -7.45
C GLY A 304 -5.76 25.03 -6.89
N ALA A 305 -5.51 25.02 -5.57
CA ALA A 305 -4.70 24.02 -4.88
C ALA A 305 -5.54 22.99 -4.09
N ALA A 306 -6.87 23.01 -4.22
CA ALA A 306 -7.75 22.07 -3.52
C ALA A 306 -7.42 20.62 -3.90
N THR A 307 -7.62 19.70 -2.96
CA THR A 307 -7.63 18.25 -3.21
C THR A 307 -8.95 17.69 -2.77
N VAL A 308 -9.46 16.67 -3.47
CA VAL A 308 -10.70 15.99 -3.07
C VAL A 308 -10.32 14.82 -2.16
N THR A 309 -10.70 14.89 -0.89
CA THR A 309 -10.40 13.88 0.12
C THR A 309 -11.68 13.34 0.72
N ALA A 310 -11.72 12.03 0.98
CA ALA A 310 -12.72 11.40 1.83
C ALA A 310 -12.01 10.64 2.96
N VAL A 311 -12.55 10.73 4.18
CA VAL A 311 -12.07 10.03 5.37
C VAL A 311 -13.17 9.10 5.86
N PHE A 312 -12.78 7.87 6.20
CA PHE A 312 -13.66 6.79 6.64
C PHE A 312 -13.47 6.49 8.14
N ASP A 313 -14.46 5.86 8.75
CA ASP A 313 -14.42 5.45 10.15
C ASP A 313 -13.55 4.22 10.43
N GLU A 314 -13.29 3.43 9.40
CA GLU A 314 -12.50 2.22 9.46
C GLU A 314 -11.52 2.09 8.27
N PRO A 315 -10.56 1.15 8.35
CA PRO A 315 -9.67 0.81 7.24
C PRO A 315 -10.41 0.37 5.97
N ILE A 316 -10.08 0.97 4.83
CA ILE A 316 -10.62 0.62 3.52
C ILE A 316 -9.68 -0.31 2.75
N ASP A 317 -10.22 -1.19 1.91
CA ASP A 317 -9.44 -2.03 1.01
C ASP A 317 -8.83 -1.19 -0.13
N PRO A 318 -7.49 -1.06 -0.18
CA PRO A 318 -6.80 -0.29 -1.22
C PRO A 318 -7.06 -0.77 -2.65
N ASP A 319 -7.33 -2.06 -2.87
CA ASP A 319 -7.64 -2.59 -4.19
C ASP A 319 -9.02 -2.12 -4.65
N SER A 320 -10.03 -2.24 -3.78
CA SER A 320 -11.38 -1.72 -4.07
C SER A 320 -11.38 -0.19 -4.27
N ALA A 321 -10.53 0.53 -3.53
CA ALA A 321 -10.41 1.98 -3.63
C ALA A 321 -9.77 2.44 -4.94
N ALA A 322 -8.82 1.66 -5.47
CA ALA A 322 -8.16 1.94 -6.74
C ALA A 322 -9.07 1.70 -7.96
N GLU A 323 -10.09 0.84 -7.83
CA GLU A 323 -11.08 0.55 -8.87
C GLU A 323 -12.16 1.66 -8.99
N GLN A 324 -11.75 2.89 -9.30
CA GLN A 324 -12.63 4.05 -9.51
C GLN A 324 -13.59 4.36 -8.34
N ALA A 325 -13.20 4.05 -7.09
CA ALA A 325 -14.06 4.31 -5.96
C ALA A 325 -14.42 5.79 -5.86
N LEU A 326 -13.43 6.70 -5.93
CA LEU A 326 -13.65 8.15 -5.94
C LEU A 326 -13.64 8.71 -7.36
N GLN A 327 -14.76 9.26 -7.80
CA GLN A 327 -14.89 9.98 -9.06
C GLN A 327 -15.15 11.46 -8.81
N VAL A 328 -14.55 12.32 -9.63
CA VAL A 328 -14.81 13.76 -9.64
C VAL A 328 -15.19 14.16 -11.05
N ARG A 329 -16.31 14.87 -11.20
CA ARG A 329 -16.86 15.33 -12.48
C ARG A 329 -17.05 16.84 -12.48
N ASP A 330 -16.82 17.46 -13.63
CA ASP A 330 -17.17 18.86 -13.86
C ASP A 330 -18.67 19.04 -14.10
N ASP A 331 -19.08 20.29 -14.32
CA ASP A 331 -20.46 20.68 -14.63
C ASP A 331 -21.03 20.01 -15.89
N ALA A 332 -20.17 19.67 -16.86
CA ALA A 332 -20.55 18.96 -18.07
C ALA A 332 -20.71 17.43 -17.83
N GLY A 333 -20.46 16.95 -16.61
CA GLY A 333 -20.49 15.54 -16.24
C GLY A 333 -19.24 14.78 -16.67
N VAL A 334 -18.21 15.46 -17.19
CA VAL A 334 -16.95 14.86 -17.62
C VAL A 334 -16.12 14.51 -16.39
N GLN A 335 -15.66 13.26 -16.31
CA GLN A 335 -14.80 12.82 -15.22
C GLN A 335 -13.39 13.38 -15.38
N LEU A 336 -12.87 13.99 -14.31
CA LEU A 336 -11.51 14.47 -14.24
C LEU A 336 -10.55 13.29 -14.07
N ALA A 337 -9.46 13.31 -14.82
CA ALA A 337 -8.35 12.37 -14.64
C ALA A 337 -7.41 12.87 -13.53
N GLY A 338 -6.87 11.94 -12.75
CA GLY A 338 -5.95 12.24 -11.66
C GLY A 338 -5.61 11.00 -10.83
N PRO A 339 -4.43 10.96 -10.19
CA PRO A 339 -4.09 9.86 -9.29
C PRO A 339 -4.97 9.87 -8.04
N LEU A 340 -5.26 8.66 -7.55
CA LEU A 340 -5.80 8.42 -6.22
C LEU A 340 -4.65 8.01 -5.28
N ASN A 341 -4.49 8.72 -4.18
CA ASN A 341 -3.65 8.30 -3.07
C ASN A 341 -4.55 7.68 -2.02
N VAL A 342 -4.40 6.38 -1.81
CA VAL A 342 -5.15 5.61 -0.81
C VAL A 342 -4.25 5.38 0.40
N ALA A 343 -4.75 5.73 1.57
CA ALA A 343 -4.17 5.40 2.87
C ALA A 343 -5.21 4.65 3.71
N ASP A 344 -4.81 4.15 4.87
CA ASP A 344 -5.62 3.28 5.76
C ASP A 344 -7.11 3.65 5.78
N ARG A 345 -7.44 4.90 6.11
CA ARG A 345 -8.84 5.39 6.20
C ARG A 345 -9.14 6.58 5.32
N SER A 346 -8.38 6.81 4.25
CA SER A 346 -8.62 7.98 3.42
C SER A 346 -8.24 7.79 1.97
N ILE A 347 -9.06 8.35 1.09
CA ILE A 347 -8.77 8.47 -0.35
C ILE A 347 -8.58 9.93 -0.67
N ARG A 348 -7.54 10.26 -1.42
CA ARG A 348 -7.25 11.61 -1.90
C ARG A 348 -7.06 11.62 -3.42
N PHE A 349 -7.88 12.41 -4.11
CA PHE A 349 -7.79 12.69 -5.53
C PHE A 349 -7.17 14.07 -5.78
N THR A 350 -6.23 14.11 -6.73
CA THR A 350 -5.64 15.35 -7.26
C THR A 350 -5.82 15.37 -8.77
N PRO A 351 -6.51 16.36 -9.37
CA PRO A 351 -6.63 16.46 -10.82
C PRO A 351 -5.27 16.56 -11.51
N ALA A 352 -5.06 15.78 -12.57
CA ALA A 352 -3.78 15.76 -13.31
C ALA A 352 -3.51 17.07 -14.08
N GLN A 353 -4.56 17.76 -14.52
CA GLN A 353 -4.48 19.02 -15.28
C GLN A 353 -4.72 20.27 -14.40
N GLY A 354 -4.82 20.10 -13.08
CA GLY A 354 -5.26 21.15 -12.17
C GLY A 354 -6.77 21.43 -12.27
N TRP A 355 -7.21 22.50 -11.61
CA TRP A 355 -8.61 22.90 -11.58
C TRP A 355 -8.90 24.07 -12.53
N SER A 356 -10.11 24.10 -13.08
CA SER A 356 -10.74 25.30 -13.63
C SER A 356 -11.81 25.83 -12.66
N SER A 357 -12.12 27.13 -12.72
CA SER A 357 -13.26 27.66 -11.96
C SER A 357 -14.55 27.00 -12.43
N GLY A 358 -15.41 26.60 -11.49
CA GLY A 358 -16.70 25.97 -11.80
C GLY A 358 -17.20 25.05 -10.70
N PRO A 359 -18.44 24.55 -10.82
CA PRO A 359 -18.97 23.52 -9.94
C PRO A 359 -18.42 22.14 -10.31
N TYR A 360 -18.31 21.28 -9.30
CA TYR A 360 -17.86 19.90 -9.42
C TYR A 360 -18.73 18.99 -8.55
N ALA A 361 -18.90 17.76 -9.00
CA ALA A 361 -19.54 16.70 -8.26
C ALA A 361 -18.54 15.58 -7.99
N ALA A 362 -18.45 15.14 -6.74
CA ALA A 362 -17.67 13.97 -6.37
C ALA A 362 -18.58 12.84 -5.86
N SER A 363 -18.15 11.60 -6.09
CA SER A 363 -18.86 10.41 -5.65
C SER A 363 -17.91 9.32 -5.21
N ILE A 364 -18.29 8.59 -4.16
CA ILE A 364 -17.65 7.34 -3.74
C ILE A 364 -18.61 6.20 -4.04
N GLY A 365 -18.22 5.31 -4.96
CA GLY A 365 -19.03 4.17 -5.38
C GLY A 365 -19.24 3.14 -4.27
N SER A 366 -20.39 2.45 -4.29
CA SER A 366 -20.72 1.41 -3.30
C SER A 366 -19.87 0.13 -3.41
N ALA A 367 -19.04 0.01 -4.46
CA ALA A 367 -18.10 -1.09 -4.62
C ALA A 367 -16.85 -0.95 -3.73
N LEU A 368 -16.60 0.22 -3.13
CA LEU A 368 -15.56 0.40 -2.13
C LEU A 368 -15.87 -0.49 -0.92
N THR A 369 -14.90 -1.29 -0.47
CA THR A 369 -15.05 -2.15 0.70
C THR A 369 -14.08 -1.81 1.81
N ASP A 370 -14.36 -2.27 3.03
CA ASP A 370 -13.35 -2.42 4.08
C ASP A 370 -12.35 -3.57 3.75
N LEU A 371 -11.38 -3.78 4.64
CA LEU A 371 -10.39 -4.87 4.49
C LEU A 371 -11.02 -6.28 4.48
N LEU A 372 -12.19 -6.46 5.10
CA LEU A 372 -12.91 -7.73 5.17
C LEU A 372 -13.96 -7.90 4.07
N GLY A 373 -14.08 -6.96 3.14
CA GLY A 373 -15.00 -7.03 2.00
C GLY A 373 -16.43 -6.56 2.28
N ASN A 374 -16.70 -5.82 3.37
CA ASN A 374 -17.99 -5.13 3.55
C ASN A 374 -18.06 -3.93 2.60
N PRO A 375 -18.99 -3.90 1.62
CA PRO A 375 -19.13 -2.77 0.71
C PRO A 375 -19.80 -1.58 1.41
N LEU A 376 -19.42 -0.37 1.01
CA LEU A 376 -20.10 0.86 1.38
C LEU A 376 -21.62 0.72 1.17
N ALA A 377 -22.42 1.03 2.19
CA ALA A 377 -23.85 0.73 2.20
C ALA A 377 -24.63 1.33 1.03
N ALA A 378 -24.22 2.52 0.58
CA ALA A 378 -24.73 3.20 -0.59
C ALA A 378 -23.65 4.12 -1.15
N GLU A 379 -23.79 4.51 -2.42
CA GLU A 379 -22.93 5.53 -3.00
C GLU A 379 -23.02 6.85 -2.23
N TYR A 380 -21.87 7.45 -1.92
CA TYR A 380 -21.80 8.76 -1.26
C TYR A 380 -21.53 9.84 -2.30
N ARG A 381 -22.36 10.89 -2.37
CA ARG A 381 -22.23 11.98 -3.35
C ARG A 381 -22.16 13.33 -2.66
N TRP A 382 -21.33 14.22 -3.18
CA TRP A 382 -21.30 15.63 -2.75
C TRP A 382 -20.90 16.56 -3.88
N GLN A 383 -21.17 17.85 -3.70
CA GLN A 383 -20.82 18.90 -4.65
C GLN A 383 -19.99 19.98 -3.98
N PHE A 384 -19.15 20.65 -4.76
CA PHE A 384 -18.32 21.78 -4.35
C PHE A 384 -18.04 22.67 -5.55
N SER A 385 -17.54 23.88 -5.33
CA SER A 385 -17.04 24.74 -6.40
C SER A 385 -15.55 24.99 -6.25
N ILE A 386 -14.88 25.22 -7.37
CA ILE A 386 -13.53 25.74 -7.39
C ILE A 386 -13.56 27.15 -7.97
N ASP A 387 -12.76 28.03 -7.37
CA ASP A 387 -12.37 29.29 -7.98
C ASP A 387 -10.84 29.36 -8.10
N VAL A 388 -10.35 29.53 -9.33
CA VAL A 388 -8.94 29.76 -9.65
C VAL A 388 -8.68 31.17 -10.14
N SER A 389 -9.72 32.00 -10.26
CA SER A 389 -9.57 33.43 -10.46
C SER A 389 -9.26 34.08 -9.12
N GLY A 390 -8.37 35.08 -9.13
CA GLY A 390 -8.04 35.86 -7.95
C GLY A 390 -8.77 37.22 -7.95
N PRO A 391 -8.70 37.96 -6.83
CA PRO A 391 -9.35 39.25 -6.72
C PRO A 391 -8.71 40.27 -7.67
N VAL A 392 -9.53 40.87 -8.55
CA VAL A 392 -9.10 41.94 -9.47
C VAL A 392 -9.72 43.25 -9.03
N ILE A 393 -8.96 44.35 -9.05
CA ILE A 393 -9.49 45.68 -8.78
C ILE A 393 -10.48 46.06 -9.90
N VAL A 394 -11.74 46.26 -9.54
CA VAL A 394 -12.81 46.67 -10.47
C VAL A 394 -13.03 48.18 -10.49
N SER A 395 -12.69 48.87 -9.39
CA SER A 395 -12.75 50.34 -9.30
C SER A 395 -11.96 50.88 -8.11
N SER A 396 -11.71 52.19 -8.09
CA SER A 396 -11.10 52.89 -6.97
C SER A 396 -11.86 54.18 -6.65
N GLU A 397 -11.79 54.60 -5.39
CA GLU A 397 -12.20 55.93 -4.93
C GLU A 397 -11.01 56.57 -4.18
N PRO A 398 -10.47 57.72 -4.59
CA PRO A 398 -10.83 58.50 -5.77
C PRO A 398 -10.72 57.69 -7.07
N ALA A 399 -11.56 58.04 -8.04
CA ALA A 399 -11.51 57.44 -9.37
C ALA A 399 -10.11 57.62 -10.00
N ALA A 400 -9.68 56.64 -10.80
CA ALA A 400 -8.41 56.73 -11.51
C ALA A 400 -8.37 58.00 -12.38
N GLY A 401 -7.32 58.82 -12.21
CA GLY A 401 -7.17 60.10 -12.90
C GLY A 401 -7.90 61.28 -12.24
N ALA A 402 -8.48 61.11 -11.04
CA ALA A 402 -9.05 62.23 -10.29
C ALA A 402 -8.01 63.33 -10.02
N VAL A 403 -8.42 64.58 -10.20
CA VAL A 403 -7.64 65.78 -9.89
C VAL A 403 -8.29 66.55 -8.73
N ASP A 404 -7.56 67.49 -8.15
CA ASP A 404 -8.03 68.32 -7.02
C ASP A 404 -8.53 67.52 -5.81
N VAL A 405 -7.98 66.32 -5.61
CA VAL A 405 -8.30 65.44 -4.48
C VAL A 405 -7.70 66.01 -3.18
N PRO A 406 -8.49 66.17 -2.10
CA PRO A 406 -7.97 66.61 -0.80
C PRO A 406 -6.86 65.67 -0.30
N THR A 407 -5.80 66.24 0.28
CA THR A 407 -4.58 65.48 0.65
C THR A 407 -4.77 64.48 1.78
N GLY A 408 -5.87 64.55 2.53
CA GLY A 408 -6.25 63.56 3.56
C GLY A 408 -7.19 62.46 3.09
N THR A 409 -7.51 62.40 1.78
CA THR A 409 -8.49 61.45 1.25
C THR A 409 -7.99 60.01 1.38
N ALA A 410 -8.82 59.14 1.95
CA ALA A 410 -8.56 57.71 1.95
C ALA A 410 -8.79 57.14 0.55
N ILE A 411 -7.95 56.18 0.14
CA ILE A 411 -8.09 55.49 -1.14
C ILE A 411 -8.79 54.16 -0.89
N VAL A 412 -9.91 53.91 -1.52
CA VAL A 412 -10.69 52.67 -1.44
C VAL A 412 -10.57 51.94 -2.76
N LEU A 413 -9.96 50.75 -2.75
CA LEU A 413 -9.96 49.83 -3.88
C LEU A 413 -11.11 48.85 -3.72
N ARG A 414 -11.95 48.70 -4.75
CA ARG A 414 -13.01 47.68 -4.81
C ARG A 414 -12.53 46.54 -5.69
N PHE A 415 -12.58 45.32 -5.18
CA PHE A 415 -12.20 44.09 -5.89
C PHE A 415 -13.42 43.31 -6.41
N SER A 416 -13.20 42.45 -7.40
CA SER A 416 -14.20 41.54 -7.96
C SER A 416 -14.73 40.54 -6.93
N GLU A 417 -13.87 40.15 -5.99
CA GLU A 417 -14.17 39.27 -4.86
C GLU A 417 -13.36 39.70 -3.62
N PRO A 418 -13.72 39.24 -2.41
CA PRO A 418 -12.98 39.58 -1.20
C PRO A 418 -11.52 39.08 -1.27
N PRO A 419 -10.51 39.95 -1.12
CA PRO A 419 -9.14 39.49 -0.96
C PRO A 419 -8.92 38.90 0.45
N ASP A 420 -8.01 37.92 0.57
CA ASP A 420 -7.60 37.40 1.88
C ASP A 420 -6.93 38.51 2.70
N PRO A 421 -7.51 38.95 3.85
CA PRO A 421 -6.93 40.02 4.67
C PRO A 421 -5.49 39.76 5.12
N ALA A 422 -5.07 38.50 5.27
CA ALA A 422 -3.69 38.16 5.66
C ALA A 422 -2.68 38.47 4.55
N THR A 423 -3.13 38.55 3.30
CA THR A 423 -2.31 38.86 2.13
C THR A 423 -2.25 40.36 1.82
N VAL A 424 -3.17 41.17 2.37
CA VAL A 424 -3.24 42.63 2.18
C VAL A 424 -2.30 43.35 3.15
N ARG A 425 -1.12 43.74 2.67
CA ARG A 425 -0.05 44.37 3.45
C ARG A 425 0.76 45.36 2.60
N ALA A 426 1.66 46.10 3.23
CA ALA A 426 2.40 47.20 2.60
C ALA A 426 3.31 46.76 1.43
N GLU A 427 3.57 45.46 1.28
CA GLU A 427 4.29 44.87 0.16
C GLU A 427 3.40 44.50 -1.02
N THR A 428 2.13 44.18 -0.77
CA THR A 428 1.19 43.68 -1.79
C THR A 428 0.23 44.75 -2.27
N VAL A 429 -0.11 45.74 -1.43
CA VAL A 429 -0.93 46.90 -1.80
C VAL A 429 -0.19 48.17 -1.40
N VAL A 430 0.26 48.94 -2.40
CA VAL A 430 1.19 50.07 -2.20
C VAL A 430 0.62 51.33 -2.81
N LEU A 431 0.65 52.42 -2.05
CA LEU A 431 0.50 53.78 -2.57
C LEU A 431 1.88 54.37 -2.85
N GLN A 432 2.10 54.93 -4.04
CA GLN A 432 3.37 55.55 -4.43
C GLN A 432 3.18 57.01 -4.84
N ASP A 433 4.10 57.87 -4.43
CA ASP A 433 4.23 59.24 -4.93
C ASP A 433 5.08 59.23 -6.20
N LEU A 434 4.44 59.30 -7.36
CA LEU A 434 5.12 59.33 -8.66
C LEU A 434 5.90 60.63 -8.87
N SER A 435 5.49 61.72 -8.22
CA SER A 435 6.22 62.99 -8.21
C SER A 435 7.46 62.97 -7.30
N ALA A 436 7.67 61.89 -6.54
CA ALA A 436 8.85 61.65 -5.72
C ALA A 436 9.54 60.32 -6.12
N ASN A 437 9.81 60.12 -7.41
CA ASN A 437 10.49 58.92 -7.94
C ASN A 437 9.79 57.59 -7.55
N SER A 438 8.45 57.59 -7.49
CA SER A 438 7.66 56.42 -7.07
C SER A 438 7.94 55.94 -5.64
N SER A 439 8.30 56.87 -4.74
CA SER A 439 8.54 56.54 -3.33
C SER A 439 7.25 56.01 -2.68
N PRO A 440 7.31 54.92 -1.90
CA PRO A 440 6.15 54.40 -1.20
C PRO A 440 5.65 55.42 -0.15
N VAL A 441 4.33 55.53 -0.04
CA VAL A 441 3.64 56.35 0.95
C VAL A 441 3.22 55.45 2.10
N SER A 442 3.53 55.86 3.34
CA SER A 442 3.04 55.16 4.53
C SER A 442 1.52 55.27 4.64
N VAL A 443 0.84 54.13 4.63
CA VAL A 443 -0.61 54.01 4.76
C VAL A 443 -0.98 52.98 5.82
N SER A 444 -2.12 53.13 6.48
CA SER A 444 -2.78 52.01 7.15
C SER A 444 -3.75 51.32 6.19
N LEU A 445 -3.75 49.99 6.21
CA LEU A 445 -4.58 49.13 5.37
C LEU A 445 -5.70 48.52 6.19
N SER A 446 -6.89 48.41 5.59
CA SER A 446 -8.02 47.68 6.17
C SER A 446 -8.81 47.00 5.08
N VAL A 447 -9.32 45.80 5.37
CA VAL A 447 -10.14 45.00 4.45
C VAL A 447 -11.55 44.88 5.01
N SER A 448 -12.56 45.13 4.18
CA SER A 448 -13.97 44.97 4.53
C SER A 448 -14.74 44.47 3.31
N GLY A 449 -15.09 43.17 3.30
CA GLY A 449 -15.67 42.52 2.14
C GLY A 449 -14.74 42.64 0.93
N ASN A 450 -15.24 43.20 -0.17
CA ASN A 450 -14.47 43.40 -1.41
C ASN A 450 -13.65 44.70 -1.40
N GLU A 451 -13.60 45.44 -0.30
CA GLU A 451 -12.92 46.74 -0.24
C GLU A 451 -11.61 46.67 0.53
N VAL A 452 -10.56 47.25 -0.06
CA VAL A 452 -9.30 47.57 0.64
C VAL A 452 -9.18 49.08 0.75
N THR A 453 -9.14 49.59 1.98
CA THR A 453 -8.97 51.02 2.25
C THR A 453 -7.53 51.32 2.68
N LEU A 454 -6.86 52.21 1.96
CA LEU A 454 -5.57 52.80 2.27
C LEU A 454 -5.81 54.19 2.89
N ARG A 455 -5.37 54.40 4.13
CA ARG A 455 -5.41 55.72 4.77
C ARG A 455 -3.99 56.28 4.91
N PRO A 456 -3.65 57.39 4.23
CA PRO A 456 -2.35 58.04 4.41
C PRO A 456 -2.06 58.34 5.88
N ALA A 457 -0.87 57.96 6.36
CA ALA A 457 -0.46 58.21 7.75
C ALA A 457 -0.22 59.70 8.04
N SER A 458 0.03 60.48 6.98
CA SER A 458 0.15 61.94 6.98
C SER A 458 -0.54 62.50 5.72
N PRO A 459 -0.97 63.78 5.71
CA PRO A 459 -1.50 64.40 4.50
C PRO A 459 -0.54 64.24 3.32
N LEU A 460 -1.08 63.83 2.17
CA LEU A 460 -0.35 63.73 0.91
C LEU A 460 0.20 65.09 0.47
N ARG A 461 1.25 65.10 -0.36
CA ARG A 461 1.84 66.33 -0.88
C ARG A 461 0.89 66.97 -1.89
N MET A 462 0.75 68.30 -1.78
CA MET A 462 0.01 69.09 -2.76
C MET A 462 0.69 69.02 -4.14
N ALA A 463 -0.11 69.10 -5.20
CA ALA A 463 0.36 69.10 -6.59
C ALA A 463 1.27 67.91 -6.96
N ALA A 464 1.04 66.74 -6.35
CA ALA A 464 1.74 65.49 -6.64
C ALA A 464 0.81 64.47 -7.30
N THR A 465 1.40 63.54 -8.06
CA THR A 465 0.69 62.41 -8.69
C THR A 465 0.93 61.15 -7.88
N TYR A 466 -0.15 60.44 -7.55
CA TYR A 466 -0.09 59.19 -6.80
C TYR A 466 -0.59 58.01 -7.62
N GLN A 467 0.01 56.84 -7.41
CA GLN A 467 -0.43 55.59 -7.99
C GLN A 467 -0.62 54.54 -6.89
N CYS A 468 -1.77 53.88 -6.90
CA CYS A 468 -1.97 52.67 -6.13
C CYS A 468 -1.65 51.46 -7.02
N ARG A 469 -0.88 50.51 -6.49
CA ARG A 469 -0.57 49.24 -7.14
C ARG A 469 -0.91 48.08 -6.21
N SER A 470 -1.46 47.01 -6.78
CA SER A 470 -1.53 45.71 -6.12
C SER A 470 -0.60 44.73 -6.85
N ALA A 471 0.19 43.96 -6.12
CA ALA A 471 0.88 42.79 -6.68
C ALA A 471 -0.14 41.64 -6.76
N ALA A 472 -0.22 41.01 -7.94
CA ALA A 472 -1.05 39.83 -8.18
C ALA A 472 -0.56 38.61 -7.39
#